data_AF-A0A915L2J1-F1
#
_entry.id   AF-A0A915L2J1-F1
#
_cell.length_a   1.000
_cell.length_b   1.000
_cell.length_c   1.000
_cell.angle_alpha   90.00
_cell.angle_beta   90.00
_cell.angle_gamma   90.00
#
_symmetry.space_group_name_H-M   'P 1'
#
loop_
_entity.id
_entity.type
_entity.pdbx_description
1 polymer ?
#
loop_
_entity_poly.entity_id
_entity_poly.type
_entity_poly.pdbx_seq_one_letter_code
_entity_poly.pdbx_strand_id
1 'polypeptide(L)'
;MYVEPELLAELDDEQKQILFCKMREEQVRRYAEYEKNLEAENVTFPGKNSNDKSRRNIGWLLGADGNPWVWVMGEHAQDKSIEEILDFETQEKAMRLAEEETEMLRAKEEEELKEKLRQEQLEIEQERDLQKMLRTSDDDGNIKNSFNMLKTNNNVQENHISKNSSEADAVILRQKPSEARLRNGDVSNRAVDEHTSKRASEIYQSLIEAREKAQSEALNAAEEEKRYWQMQVKIGLYTRHDLMLRIKSSGTESTSSNTELNPVEPIFRISLEEKKYHEAEEQIRILAKKARGQHKIYTLKTTSALFDKFRSPENNGFSD
;
A
#
# COMPACT_ATOMS: atom_id res chain seq x y z
N MET A 1 -0.28 -18.64 -28.02
CA MET A 1 -1.37 -18.74 -29.01
C MET A 1 -1.93 -17.34 -29.22
N TYR A 2 -2.13 -16.93 -30.47
CA TYR A 2 -2.76 -15.67 -30.86
C TYR A 2 -4.08 -15.99 -31.56
N VAL A 3 -5.11 -15.20 -31.31
CA VAL A 3 -6.42 -15.30 -31.98
C VAL A 3 -6.70 -13.96 -32.64
N GLU A 4 -7.16 -13.99 -33.89
CA GLU A 4 -7.42 -12.78 -34.68
C GLU A 4 -8.57 -11.96 -34.07
N PRO A 5 -8.44 -10.63 -33.94
CA PRO A 5 -9.44 -9.78 -33.30
C PRO A 5 -10.81 -9.81 -33.98
N GLU A 6 -10.86 -10.01 -35.30
CA GLU A 6 -12.11 -10.08 -36.07
C GLU A 6 -12.93 -11.32 -35.68
N LEU A 7 -12.27 -12.46 -35.46
CA LEU A 7 -12.92 -13.69 -34.99
C LEU A 7 -13.40 -13.58 -33.54
N LEU A 8 -12.64 -12.86 -32.70
CA LEU A 8 -13.04 -12.56 -31.33
C LEU A 8 -14.23 -11.59 -31.25
N ALA A 9 -14.41 -10.70 -32.22
CA ALA A 9 -15.51 -9.74 -32.24
C ALA A 9 -16.85 -10.38 -32.64
N GLU A 10 -16.80 -11.44 -33.45
CA GLU A 10 -17.99 -12.18 -33.91
C GLU A 10 -18.53 -13.16 -32.87
N LEU A 11 -17.71 -13.61 -31.92
CA LEU A 11 -18.16 -14.43 -30.80
C LEU A 11 -18.99 -13.60 -29.81
N ASP A 12 -19.96 -14.25 -29.16
CA ASP A 12 -20.62 -13.66 -27.99
C ASP A 12 -19.69 -13.68 -26.76
N ASP A 13 -19.97 -12.86 -25.76
CA ASP A 13 -19.11 -12.71 -24.58
C ASP A 13 -18.99 -14.00 -23.73
N GLU A 14 -20.01 -14.85 -23.65
CA GLU A 14 -19.96 -16.19 -23.03
C GLU A 14 -19.04 -17.13 -23.83
N GLN A 15 -19.12 -17.09 -25.17
CA GLN A 15 -18.26 -17.88 -26.05
C GLN A 15 -16.79 -17.45 -25.94
N LYS A 16 -16.53 -16.15 -25.84
CA LYS A 16 -15.18 -15.61 -25.58
C LYS A 16 -14.65 -16.08 -24.24
N GLN A 17 -15.48 -16.02 -23.19
CA GLN A 17 -15.10 -16.48 -21.86
C GLN A 17 -14.69 -17.96 -21.87
N ILE A 18 -15.48 -18.82 -22.52
CA ILE A 18 -15.17 -20.25 -22.67
C ILE A 18 -13.88 -20.46 -23.48
N LEU A 19 -13.72 -19.73 -24.59
CA LEU A 19 -12.52 -19.79 -25.42
C LEU A 19 -11.28 -19.42 -24.61
N PHE A 20 -11.32 -18.33 -23.84
CA PHE A 20 -10.20 -17.92 -23.00
C PHE A 20 -9.90 -18.92 -21.90
N CYS A 21 -10.92 -19.51 -21.26
CA CYS A 21 -10.73 -20.59 -20.29
C CYS A 21 -10.00 -21.78 -20.94
N LYS A 22 -10.44 -22.25 -22.11
CA LYS A 22 -9.82 -23.38 -22.81
C LYS A 22 -8.42 -23.06 -23.33
N MET A 23 -8.20 -21.85 -23.83
CA MET A 23 -6.87 -21.39 -24.21
C MET A 23 -5.94 -21.31 -23.00
N ARG A 24 -6.45 -20.89 -21.84
CA ARG A 24 -5.66 -20.82 -20.61
C ARG A 24 -5.32 -22.21 -20.10
N GLU A 25 -6.29 -23.12 -20.07
CA GLU A 25 -6.06 -24.55 -19.76
C GLU A 25 -4.97 -25.15 -20.67
N GLU A 26 -5.05 -24.90 -21.97
CA GLU A 26 -4.07 -25.43 -22.92
C GLU A 26 -2.69 -24.78 -22.78
N GLN A 27 -2.63 -23.48 -22.48
CA GLN A 27 -1.37 -22.82 -22.13
C GLN A 27 -0.74 -23.44 -20.90
N VAL A 28 -1.52 -23.67 -19.84
CA VAL A 28 -1.06 -24.30 -18.60
C VAL A 28 -0.60 -25.73 -18.87
N ARG A 29 -1.35 -26.52 -19.66
CA ARG A 29 -0.96 -27.89 -20.04
C ARG A 29 0.37 -27.90 -20.79
N ARG A 30 0.53 -27.05 -21.82
CA ARG A 30 1.78 -26.93 -22.58
C ARG A 30 2.95 -26.47 -21.73
N TYR A 31 2.70 -25.54 -20.81
CA TYR A 31 3.74 -25.05 -19.89
C TYR A 31 4.17 -26.14 -18.92
N ALA A 32 3.23 -26.89 -18.33
CA ALA A 32 3.52 -28.03 -17.46
C ALA A 32 4.27 -29.16 -18.19
N GLU A 33 3.90 -29.45 -19.43
CA GLU A 33 4.63 -30.42 -20.29
C GLU A 33 6.06 -29.92 -20.59
N TYR A 34 6.23 -28.62 -20.82
CA TYR A 34 7.54 -28.02 -21.02
C TYR A 34 8.39 -28.07 -19.74
N GLU A 35 7.85 -27.74 -18.56
CA GLU A 35 8.55 -27.84 -17.27
C GLU A 35 8.97 -29.28 -16.98
N LYS A 36 8.08 -30.25 -17.17
CA LYS A 36 8.39 -31.68 -16.99
C LYS A 36 9.51 -32.15 -17.91
N ASN A 37 9.54 -31.69 -19.16
CA ASN A 37 10.62 -32.01 -20.08
C ASN A 37 11.93 -31.32 -19.66
N LEU A 38 11.86 -30.08 -19.16
CA LEU A 38 13.02 -29.35 -18.65
C LEU A 38 13.65 -30.05 -17.44
N GLU A 39 12.82 -30.53 -16.51
CA GLU A 39 13.24 -31.31 -15.33
C GLU A 39 13.85 -32.65 -15.74
N ALA A 40 13.24 -33.36 -16.70
CA ALA A 40 13.72 -34.66 -17.16
C ALA A 40 15.06 -34.56 -17.91
N GLU A 41 15.31 -33.47 -18.63
CA GLU A 41 16.52 -33.29 -19.42
C GLU A 41 17.70 -32.72 -18.61
N ASN A 42 17.50 -32.27 -17.35
CA ASN A 42 18.48 -31.48 -16.59
C ASN A 42 19.06 -30.30 -17.41
N VAL A 43 18.34 -29.86 -18.44
CA VAL A 43 18.75 -28.78 -19.32
C VAL A 43 18.27 -27.50 -18.66
N THR A 44 19.20 -26.76 -18.05
CA THR A 44 19.01 -25.33 -17.83
C THR A 44 18.49 -24.74 -19.13
N PHE A 45 17.31 -24.08 -19.09
CA PHE A 45 16.59 -23.46 -20.21
C PHE A 45 17.42 -23.33 -21.48
N PRO A 46 16.98 -23.87 -22.65
CA PRO A 46 17.67 -23.65 -23.93
C PRO A 46 17.56 -22.17 -24.33
N GLY A 47 18.42 -21.35 -23.71
CA GLY A 47 18.65 -19.96 -24.03
C GLY A 47 19.43 -19.90 -25.33
N LYS A 48 18.70 -19.88 -26.44
CA LYS A 48 18.99 -19.12 -27.67
C LYS A 48 20.48 -18.82 -27.91
N ASN A 49 21.11 -19.69 -28.71
CA ASN A 49 22.30 -19.45 -29.54
C ASN A 49 23.43 -18.65 -28.88
N SER A 50 24.46 -19.37 -28.44
CA SER A 50 25.72 -18.90 -27.84
C SER A 50 26.66 -18.19 -28.81
N ASN A 51 26.18 -17.17 -29.53
CA ASN A 51 27.06 -16.33 -30.36
C ASN A 51 26.88 -14.82 -30.17
N ASP A 52 26.23 -14.41 -29.07
CA ASP A 52 26.05 -13.00 -28.76
C ASP A 52 26.66 -12.71 -27.38
N LYS A 53 27.85 -12.09 -27.38
CA LYS A 53 28.73 -11.83 -26.21
C LYS A 53 28.15 -10.82 -25.21
N SER A 54 26.83 -10.64 -25.17
CA SER A 54 26.15 -9.56 -24.45
C SER A 54 24.84 -9.99 -23.78
N ARG A 55 24.70 -11.24 -23.34
CA ARG A 55 23.57 -11.61 -22.46
C ARG A 55 24.08 -11.79 -21.04
N ARG A 56 23.89 -10.75 -20.23
CA ARG A 56 23.99 -10.85 -18.77
C ARG A 56 23.00 -11.93 -18.32
N ASN A 57 23.52 -13.10 -17.97
CA ASN A 57 22.78 -14.20 -17.39
C ASN A 57 22.74 -14.02 -15.87
N ILE A 58 21.55 -14.07 -15.30
CA ILE A 58 21.37 -14.03 -13.84
C ILE A 58 21.62 -15.45 -13.34
N GLY A 59 22.77 -15.66 -12.69
CA GLY A 59 23.08 -16.88 -11.97
C GLY A 59 22.53 -16.77 -10.55
N TRP A 60 21.67 -17.70 -10.16
CA TRP A 60 21.21 -17.81 -8.77
C TRP A 60 22.36 -18.34 -7.92
N LEU A 61 22.65 -17.69 -6.79
CA LEU A 61 23.50 -18.27 -5.78
C LEU A 61 22.75 -19.47 -5.19
N LEU A 62 23.36 -20.64 -5.11
CA LEU A 62 22.76 -21.83 -4.52
C LEU A 62 23.34 -22.06 -3.11
N GLY A 63 22.49 -22.50 -2.18
CA GLY A 63 22.88 -22.94 -0.85
C GLY A 63 23.56 -24.32 -0.86
N ALA A 64 24.00 -24.78 0.32
CA ALA A 64 24.62 -26.09 0.49
C ALA A 64 23.67 -27.28 0.17
N ASP A 65 22.37 -27.01 0.18
CA ASP A 65 21.29 -27.92 -0.18
C ASP A 65 20.98 -27.94 -1.69
N GLY A 66 21.64 -27.11 -2.50
CA GLY A 66 21.41 -27.00 -3.94
C GLY A 66 20.16 -26.18 -4.31
N ASN A 67 19.46 -25.61 -3.34
CA ASN A 67 18.36 -24.67 -3.58
C ASN A 67 18.89 -23.24 -3.72
N PRO A 68 18.14 -22.32 -4.35
CA PRO A 68 18.51 -20.89 -4.37
C PRO A 68 18.75 -20.36 -2.95
N TRP A 69 19.87 -19.68 -2.76
CA TRP A 69 20.24 -19.05 -1.50
C TRP A 69 19.29 -17.91 -1.19
N VAL A 70 18.59 -18.03 -0.06
CA VAL A 70 17.67 -17.02 0.45
C VAL A 70 18.29 -16.42 1.71
N TRP A 71 18.43 -15.10 1.73
CA TRP A 71 18.70 -14.36 2.96
C TRP A 71 17.37 -13.97 3.59
N VAL A 72 17.09 -14.48 4.79
CA VAL A 72 15.94 -14.04 5.60
C VAL A 72 16.46 -13.01 6.59
N MET A 73 15.98 -11.77 6.43
CA MET A 73 16.30 -10.67 7.35
C MET A 73 15.88 -11.06 8.78
N GLY A 74 16.84 -11.06 9.72
CA GLY A 74 16.58 -11.34 11.13
C GLY A 74 16.81 -12.79 11.58
N GLU A 75 17.18 -13.73 10.70
CA GLU A 75 17.63 -15.07 11.09
C GLU A 75 19.14 -15.15 11.35
N HIS A 76 19.91 -14.21 10.79
CA HIS A 76 21.36 -14.16 10.97
C HIS A 76 21.72 -13.56 12.33
N ALA A 77 22.79 -14.05 12.97
CA ALA A 77 23.14 -13.68 14.35
C ALA A 77 23.48 -12.18 14.56
N GLN A 78 23.76 -11.45 13.48
CA GLN A 78 24.04 -10.02 13.47
C GLN A 78 22.87 -9.17 12.97
N ASP A 79 21.79 -9.79 12.49
CA ASP A 79 20.63 -9.07 11.99
C ASP A 79 19.68 -8.74 13.15
N LYS A 80 19.05 -7.57 13.08
CA LYS A 80 17.97 -7.20 13.99
C LYS A 80 16.75 -8.06 13.71
N SER A 81 16.01 -8.43 14.75
CA SER A 81 14.74 -9.12 14.56
C SER A 81 13.73 -8.20 13.85
N ILE A 82 12.76 -8.78 13.16
CA ILE A 82 11.68 -8.01 12.53
C ILE A 82 10.94 -7.16 13.58
N GLU A 83 10.74 -7.71 14.78
CA GLU A 83 10.12 -7.00 15.90
C GLU A 83 10.95 -5.79 16.32
N GLU A 84 12.27 -5.96 16.48
CA GLU A 84 13.18 -4.87 16.86
C GLU A 84 13.24 -3.76 15.80
N ILE A 85 13.16 -4.12 14.51
CA ILE A 85 13.12 -3.14 13.41
C ILE A 85 11.82 -2.33 13.48
N LEU A 86 10.68 -2.99 13.68
CA LEU A 86 9.39 -2.33 13.77
C LEU A 86 9.30 -1.44 15.00
N ASP A 87 9.85 -1.88 16.13
CA ASP A 87 9.89 -1.11 17.38
C ASP A 87 10.79 0.13 17.24
N PHE A 88 11.92 0.00 16.55
CA PHE A 88 12.77 1.15 16.23
C PHE A 88 12.03 2.14 15.32
N GLU A 89 11.32 1.64 14.30
CA GLU A 89 10.56 2.49 13.39
C GLU A 89 9.40 3.22 14.10
N THR A 90 8.70 2.56 15.03
CA THR A 90 7.65 3.21 15.83
C THR A 90 8.22 4.24 16.78
N GLN A 91 9.39 3.98 17.38
CA GLN A 91 10.10 4.93 18.23
C GLN A 91 10.54 6.18 17.46
N GLU A 92 11.15 6.01 16.28
CA GLU A 92 11.54 7.14 15.42
C GLU A 92 10.32 7.96 14.96
N LYS A 93 9.22 7.29 14.60
CA LYS A 93 7.96 7.98 14.26
C LYS A 93 7.44 8.80 15.43
N ALA A 94 7.47 8.24 16.64
CA ALA A 94 7.01 8.92 17.84
C ALA A 94 7.88 10.14 18.18
N MET A 95 9.21 10.01 18.05
CA MET A 95 10.14 11.14 18.23
C MET A 95 9.87 12.26 17.22
N ARG A 96 9.75 11.92 15.93
CA ARG A 96 9.49 12.90 14.88
C ARG A 96 8.18 13.67 15.10
N LEU A 97 7.12 12.96 15.47
CA LEU A 97 5.82 13.58 15.77
C LEU A 97 5.89 14.49 17.00
N ALA A 98 6.62 14.09 18.04
CA ALA A 98 6.84 14.93 19.22
C ALA A 98 7.65 16.18 18.88
N GLU A 99 8.71 16.06 18.09
CA GLU A 99 9.50 17.19 17.61
C GLU A 99 8.64 18.16 16.81
N GLU A 100 7.90 17.68 15.80
CA GLU A 100 6.98 18.49 15.00
C GLU A 100 5.94 19.21 15.86
N GLU A 101 5.32 18.54 16.85
CA GLU A 101 4.37 19.15 17.77
C GLU A 101 5.02 20.29 18.58
N THR A 102 6.22 20.07 19.12
CA THR A 102 6.93 21.10 19.87
C THR A 102 7.46 22.25 19.01
N GLU A 103 7.85 21.98 17.77
CA GLU A 103 8.25 23.01 16.82
C GLU A 103 7.06 23.87 16.42
N MET A 104 5.89 23.27 16.19
CA MET A 104 4.66 24.03 15.94
C MET A 104 4.29 24.94 17.12
N LEU A 105 4.41 24.45 18.35
CA LEU A 105 4.19 25.26 19.55
C LEU A 105 5.18 26.43 19.63
N ARG A 106 6.47 26.17 19.42
CA ARG A 106 7.51 27.22 19.40
C ARG A 106 7.28 28.25 18.30
N ALA A 107 6.97 27.80 17.07
CA ALA A 107 6.69 28.70 15.96
C ALA A 107 5.49 29.62 16.25
N LYS A 108 4.43 29.07 16.87
CA LYS A 108 3.27 29.86 17.28
C LYS A 108 3.62 30.88 18.36
N GLU A 109 4.38 30.48 19.38
CA GLU A 109 4.86 31.39 20.43
C GLU A 109 5.75 32.50 19.86
N GLU A 110 6.64 32.18 18.90
CA GLU A 110 7.49 33.15 18.21
C GLU A 110 6.67 34.14 17.35
N GLU A 111 5.64 33.68 16.64
CA GLU A 111 4.73 34.55 15.90
C GLU A 111 3.98 35.52 16.81
N GLU A 112 3.46 35.03 17.95
CA GLU A 112 2.80 35.88 18.94
C GLU A 112 3.77 36.92 19.53
N LEU A 113 5.01 36.54 19.77
CA LEU A 113 6.05 37.43 20.30
C LEU A 113 6.49 38.47 19.26
N LYS A 114 6.58 38.06 17.99
CA LYS A 114 6.88 38.95 16.85
C LYS A 114 5.77 39.97 16.63
N GLU A 115 4.51 39.59 16.79
CA GLU A 115 3.39 40.50 16.67
C GLU A 115 3.40 41.53 17.81
N LYS A 116 3.65 41.10 19.05
CA LYS A 116 3.84 42.03 20.19
C LYS A 116 5.00 43.00 19.94
N LEU A 117 6.14 42.50 19.43
CA LEU A 117 7.28 43.34 19.10
C LEU A 117 6.95 44.36 17.99
N ARG A 118 6.15 43.96 17.00
CA ARG A 118 5.68 44.86 15.93
C ARG A 118 4.77 45.96 16.49
N GLN A 119 3.87 45.62 17.41
CA GLN A 119 3.00 46.59 18.08
C GLN A 119 3.82 47.59 18.90
N GLU A 120 4.79 47.12 19.67
CA GLU A 120 5.70 47.97 20.45
C GLU A 120 6.51 48.92 19.55
N GLN A 121 7.03 48.43 18.41
CA GLN A 121 7.72 49.30 17.44
C GLN A 121 6.82 50.41 16.89
N LEU A 122 5.54 50.10 16.66
CA LEU A 122 4.56 51.05 16.16
C LEU A 122 4.20 52.09 17.23
N GLU A 123 4.09 51.68 18.50
CA GLU A 123 3.92 52.61 19.63
C GLU A 123 5.12 53.56 19.78
N ILE A 124 6.34 53.05 19.67
CA ILE A 124 7.57 53.87 19.70
C ILE A 124 7.60 54.88 18.55
N GLU A 125 7.15 54.48 17.36
CA GLU A 125 7.07 55.38 16.21
C GLU A 125 6.00 56.45 16.39
N GLN A 126 4.81 56.08 16.89
CA GLN A 126 3.76 57.02 17.24
C GLN A 126 4.22 58.03 18.31
N GLU A 127 4.92 57.57 19.36
CA GLU A 127 5.48 58.45 20.39
C GLU A 127 6.52 59.41 19.80
N ARG A 128 7.38 58.92 18.89
CA ARG A 128 8.36 59.76 18.18
C ARG A 128 7.68 60.82 17.32
N ASP A 129 6.61 60.47 16.61
CA ASP A 129 5.89 61.40 15.75
C ASP A 129 5.07 62.41 16.57
N LEU A 130 4.46 62.00 17.67
CA LEU A 130 3.86 62.91 18.66
C LEU A 130 4.91 63.89 19.22
N GLN A 131 6.12 63.40 19.54
CA GLN A 131 7.20 64.24 20.03
C GLN A 131 7.69 65.25 18.97
N LYS A 132 7.72 64.87 17.69
CA LYS A 132 8.03 65.80 16.58
C LYS A 132 6.94 66.86 16.42
N MET A 133 5.67 66.47 16.45
CA MET A 133 4.53 67.38 16.35
C MET A 133 4.51 68.40 17.50
N LEU A 134 4.86 67.96 18.71
CA LEU A 134 4.98 68.86 19.86
C LEU A 134 6.13 69.87 19.66
N ARG A 135 7.26 69.44 19.09
CA ARG A 135 8.40 70.32 18.78
C ARG A 135 8.12 71.34 17.66
N THR A 136 7.31 71.00 16.66
CA THR A 136 6.93 71.92 15.57
C THR A 136 5.85 72.92 15.99
N SER A 137 5.08 72.61 17.03
CA SER A 137 4.07 73.53 17.60
C SER A 137 4.69 74.60 18.50
N ASP A 138 5.96 74.42 18.90
CA ASP A 138 6.74 75.38 19.70
C ASP A 138 7.40 76.50 18.86
N ASP A 139 7.15 76.56 17.54
CA ASP A 139 7.63 77.65 16.66
C ASP A 139 6.77 78.92 16.75
N ASP A 140 5.63 78.89 17.43
CA ASP A 140 4.97 80.10 17.97
C ASP A 140 5.60 80.42 19.34
N GLY A 141 6.75 81.08 19.30
CA GLY A 141 7.64 81.25 20.45
C GLY A 141 7.01 81.94 21.65
N ASN A 142 6.58 81.18 22.66
CA ASN A 142 6.52 81.65 24.06
C ASN A 142 6.30 80.56 25.15
N ILE A 143 6.80 79.31 25.06
CA ILE A 143 6.58 78.32 26.16
C ILE A 143 7.80 77.41 26.45
N LYS A 144 9.04 77.89 26.27
CA LYS A 144 10.24 77.09 26.66
C LYS A 144 10.56 77.09 28.17
N ASN A 145 9.74 77.76 29.00
CA ASN A 145 9.96 77.85 30.44
C ASN A 145 9.03 76.98 31.32
N SER A 146 8.02 76.27 30.79
CA SER A 146 7.11 75.47 31.64
C SER A 146 7.39 73.95 31.66
N PHE A 147 8.01 73.38 30.62
CA PHE A 147 8.26 71.93 30.56
C PHE A 147 9.47 71.47 31.40
N ASN A 148 10.51 72.33 31.52
CA ASN A 148 11.68 72.03 32.35
C ASN A 148 11.39 72.09 33.87
N MET A 149 10.24 72.64 34.29
CA MET A 149 9.84 72.74 35.69
C MET A 149 9.12 71.49 36.23
N LEU A 150 8.62 70.59 35.37
CA LEU A 150 7.99 69.33 35.83
C LEU A 150 8.96 68.15 35.93
N LYS A 151 10.11 68.19 35.23
CA LYS A 151 11.17 67.18 35.42
C LYS A 151 11.99 67.38 36.69
N THR A 152 12.03 68.59 37.24
CA THR A 152 12.81 68.91 38.45
C THR A 152 12.06 68.67 39.76
N ASN A 153 10.78 68.33 39.74
CA ASN A 153 9.96 68.17 40.96
C ASN A 153 9.60 66.72 41.31
N ASN A 154 10.13 65.72 40.62
CA ASN A 154 10.03 64.31 41.03
C ASN A 154 11.40 63.69 41.41
N ASN A 155 12.38 64.53 41.77
CA ASN A 155 13.68 64.06 42.29
C ASN A 155 13.90 64.47 43.76
N VAL A 156 12.90 64.20 44.61
CA VAL A 156 13.04 64.34 46.08
C VAL A 156 12.89 63.01 46.81
N GLN A 157 12.61 61.89 46.14
CA GLN A 157 12.73 60.58 46.77
C GLN A 157 13.32 59.53 45.83
N GLU A 158 14.61 59.62 45.58
CA GLU A 158 15.43 58.42 45.46
C GLU A 158 16.83 58.72 45.98
N ASN A 159 17.02 58.34 47.23
CA ASN A 159 18.22 58.55 48.01
C ASN A 159 19.31 57.54 47.60
N HIS A 160 20.47 58.09 47.26
CA HIS A 160 21.82 57.55 47.46
C HIS A 160 22.18 56.20 46.82
N ILE A 161 22.95 56.24 45.72
CA ILE A 161 24.26 55.56 45.64
C ILE A 161 25.24 56.51 44.93
N SER A 162 26.36 56.73 45.61
CA SER A 162 27.42 57.69 45.31
C SER A 162 28.09 57.43 43.96
N LYS A 163 28.10 58.43 43.07
CA LYS A 163 28.98 58.48 41.90
C LYS A 163 30.34 59.03 42.32
N ASN A 164 31.20 58.17 42.85
CA ASN A 164 32.63 58.43 43.01
C ASN A 164 33.39 57.13 42.77
N SER A 165 33.74 56.87 41.51
CA SER A 165 34.85 55.99 41.11
C SER A 165 34.96 56.07 39.60
N SER A 166 35.67 57.08 39.13
CA SER A 166 36.17 57.09 37.76
C SER A 166 37.01 55.83 37.50
N GLU A 167 37.03 55.41 36.24
CA GLU A 167 38.18 54.71 35.64
C GLU A 167 38.30 53.18 35.83
N ALA A 168 37.39 52.51 36.54
CA ALA A 168 37.35 51.04 36.60
C ALA A 168 36.37 50.39 35.60
N ASP A 169 35.26 51.07 35.24
CA ASP A 169 34.18 50.47 34.45
C ASP A 169 34.41 50.49 32.92
N ALA A 170 35.47 51.15 32.45
CA ALA A 170 35.91 51.06 31.05
C ALA A 170 36.70 49.77 30.75
N VAL A 171 37.05 48.97 31.77
CA VAL A 171 37.79 47.71 31.62
C VAL A 171 36.86 46.49 31.47
N ILE A 172 35.56 46.64 31.75
CA ILE A 172 34.54 45.60 31.54
C ILE A 172 34.01 45.64 30.10
N LEU A 173 34.89 45.89 29.12
CA LEU A 173 34.59 45.70 27.70
C LEU A 173 35.66 44.83 27.02
N ARG A 174 36.32 43.96 27.80
CA ARG A 174 37.33 43.00 27.32
C ARG A 174 37.32 41.65 28.06
N GLN A 175 36.19 41.25 28.66
CA GLN A 175 36.01 39.87 29.09
C GLN A 175 35.08 39.15 28.11
N LYS A 176 35.60 38.10 27.49
CA LYS A 176 34.89 37.29 26.49
C LYS A 176 33.57 36.77 27.09
N PRO A 177 32.40 37.03 26.47
CA PRO A 177 31.12 36.57 26.99
C PRO A 177 30.86 35.12 26.56
N SER A 178 31.70 34.17 27.00
CA SER A 178 31.75 32.84 26.36
C SER A 178 31.58 31.62 27.28
N GLU A 179 31.08 31.76 28.52
CA GLU A 179 30.78 30.56 29.35
C GLU A 179 29.43 30.64 30.08
N ALA A 180 29.06 31.80 30.64
CA ALA A 180 27.78 31.95 31.36
C ALA A 180 26.54 31.94 30.44
N ARG A 181 26.67 32.43 29.19
CA ARG A 181 25.59 32.35 28.16
C ARG A 181 25.37 30.93 27.66
N LEU A 182 26.43 30.13 27.55
CA LEU A 182 26.34 28.72 27.15
C LEU A 182 25.63 27.90 28.23
N ARG A 183 26.02 28.04 29.50
CA ARG A 183 25.37 27.33 30.63
C ARG A 183 23.87 27.59 30.74
N ASN A 184 23.39 28.81 30.49
CA ASN A 184 21.96 29.13 30.57
C ASN A 184 21.18 28.65 29.33
N GLY A 185 21.80 28.67 28.15
CA GLY A 185 21.23 28.06 26.94
C GLY A 185 21.13 26.53 27.04
N ASP A 186 22.14 25.89 27.61
CA ASP A 186 22.19 24.44 27.79
C ASP A 186 21.08 23.93 28.73
N VAL A 187 20.73 24.67 29.79
CA VAL A 187 19.66 24.29 30.73
C VAL A 187 18.28 24.43 30.09
N SER A 188 18.06 25.48 29.29
CA SER A 188 16.80 25.69 28.56
C SER A 188 16.59 24.62 27.49
N ASN A 189 17.63 24.28 26.72
CA ASN A 189 17.56 23.23 25.71
C ASN A 189 17.28 21.86 26.35
N ARG A 190 17.91 21.56 27.50
CA ARG A 190 17.68 20.31 28.22
C ARG A 190 16.24 20.12 28.69
N ALA A 191 15.57 21.20 29.11
CA ALA A 191 14.17 21.15 29.52
C ALA A 191 13.23 20.91 28.34
N VAL A 192 13.54 21.49 27.17
CA VAL A 192 12.80 21.26 25.92
C VAL A 192 13.03 19.82 25.42
N ASP A 193 14.26 19.33 25.49
CA ASP A 193 14.62 17.94 25.14
C ASP A 193 13.92 16.92 26.07
N GLU A 194 13.76 17.26 27.35
CA GLU A 194 13.03 16.41 28.30
C GLU A 194 11.51 16.40 28.01
N HIS A 195 10.94 17.54 27.64
CA HIS A 195 9.52 17.64 27.27
C HIS A 195 9.22 16.88 25.97
N THR A 196 10.04 17.05 24.94
CA THR A 196 9.94 16.31 23.67
C THR A 196 10.11 14.82 23.90
N SER A 197 11.07 14.39 24.72
CA SER A 197 11.29 12.98 25.05
C SER A 197 10.10 12.34 25.78
N LYS A 198 9.50 13.03 26.75
CA LYS A 198 8.26 12.58 27.43
C LYS A 198 7.12 12.42 26.43
N ARG A 199 6.92 13.43 25.58
CA ARG A 199 5.90 13.40 24.55
C ARG A 199 6.10 12.26 23.55
N ALA A 200 7.34 12.03 23.11
CA ALA A 200 7.69 10.92 22.22
C ALA A 200 7.37 9.57 22.88
N SER A 201 7.59 9.43 24.18
CA SER A 201 7.29 8.19 24.91
C SER A 201 5.77 7.93 25.00
N GLU A 202 4.96 8.98 25.21
CA GLU A 202 3.50 8.89 25.17
C GLU A 202 3.00 8.49 23.78
N ILE A 203 3.51 9.13 22.72
CA ILE A 203 3.14 8.83 21.34
C ILE A 203 3.53 7.38 21.00
N TYR A 204 4.72 6.95 21.39
CA TYR A 204 5.17 5.57 21.20
C TYR A 204 4.21 4.56 21.84
N GLN A 205 3.87 4.76 23.11
CA GLN A 205 2.93 3.89 23.82
C GLN A 205 1.57 3.85 23.12
N SER A 206 1.06 5.00 22.67
CA SER A 206 -0.20 5.07 21.93
C SER A 206 -0.17 4.34 20.59
N LEU A 207 0.98 4.36 19.89
CA LEU A 207 1.16 3.67 18.61
C LEU A 207 1.22 2.15 18.79
N ILE A 208 1.88 1.68 19.86
CA ILE A 208 1.92 0.25 20.21
C ILE A 208 0.50 -0.23 20.57
N GLU A 209 -0.22 0.48 21.42
CA GLU A 209 -1.60 0.13 21.79
C GLU A 209 -2.53 0.11 20.57
N ALA A 210 -2.39 1.08 19.66
CA ALA A 210 -3.16 1.11 18.41
C ALA A 210 -2.85 -0.11 17.52
N ARG A 211 -1.59 -0.52 17.45
CA ARG A 211 -1.16 -1.71 16.70
C ARG A 211 -1.74 -2.98 17.31
N GLU A 212 -1.63 -3.16 18.63
CA GLU A 212 -2.17 -4.34 19.32
C GLU A 212 -3.70 -4.43 19.15
N LYS A 213 -4.39 -3.30 19.26
CA LYS A 213 -5.82 -3.22 19.03
C LYS A 213 -6.18 -3.64 17.61
N ALA A 214 -5.47 -3.11 16.60
CA ALA A 214 -5.69 -3.49 15.20
C ALA A 214 -5.42 -4.99 14.95
N GLN A 215 -4.40 -5.57 15.60
CA GLN A 215 -4.12 -7.00 15.51
C GLN A 215 -5.24 -7.84 16.14
N SER A 216 -5.71 -7.45 17.33
CA SER A 216 -6.83 -8.12 18.00
C SER A 216 -8.11 -8.05 17.18
N GLU A 217 -8.43 -6.88 16.62
CA GLU A 217 -9.58 -6.70 15.72
C GLU A 217 -9.47 -7.57 14.47
N ALA A 218 -8.29 -7.66 13.85
CA ALA A 218 -8.06 -8.51 12.68
C ALA A 218 -8.22 -10.00 13.01
N LEU A 219 -7.73 -10.45 14.17
CA LEU A 219 -7.91 -11.84 14.63
C LEU A 219 -9.39 -12.15 14.91
N ASN A 220 -10.09 -11.26 15.59
CA ASN A 220 -11.52 -11.41 15.86
C ASN A 220 -12.32 -11.46 14.54
N ALA A 221 -12.02 -10.59 13.57
CA ALA A 221 -12.66 -10.60 12.26
C ALA A 221 -12.42 -11.92 11.51
N ALA A 222 -11.20 -12.46 11.56
CA ALA A 222 -10.87 -13.75 10.96
C ALA A 222 -11.61 -14.91 11.65
N GLU A 223 -11.77 -14.86 12.98
CA GLU A 223 -12.57 -15.85 13.71
C GLU A 223 -14.05 -15.78 13.35
N GLU A 224 -14.61 -14.57 13.22
CA GLU A 224 -15.99 -14.36 12.77
C GLU A 224 -16.21 -14.90 11.36
N GLU A 225 -15.27 -14.64 10.44
CA GLU A 225 -15.32 -15.18 9.08
C GLU A 225 -15.29 -16.71 9.09
N LYS A 226 -14.41 -17.31 9.91
CA LYS A 226 -14.34 -18.77 10.08
C LYS A 226 -15.65 -19.33 10.62
N ARG A 227 -16.27 -18.68 11.62
CA ARG A 227 -17.58 -19.08 12.16
C ARG A 227 -18.67 -19.00 11.10
N TYR A 228 -18.67 -17.94 10.30
CA TYR A 228 -19.61 -17.76 9.20
C TYR A 228 -19.48 -18.89 8.17
N TRP A 229 -18.26 -19.19 7.71
CA TRP A 229 -17.99 -20.30 6.81
C TRP A 229 -18.44 -21.65 7.37
N GLN A 230 -18.14 -21.93 8.64
CA GLN A 230 -18.59 -23.15 9.31
C GLN A 230 -20.12 -23.25 9.36
N MET A 231 -20.82 -22.14 9.62
CA MET A 231 -22.28 -22.09 9.61
C MET A 231 -22.84 -22.36 8.22
N GLN A 232 -22.29 -21.76 7.17
CA GLN A 232 -22.71 -21.99 5.78
C GLN A 232 -22.56 -23.46 5.37
N VAL A 233 -21.43 -24.08 5.72
CA VAL A 233 -21.21 -25.52 5.49
C VAL A 233 -22.25 -26.37 6.24
N LYS A 234 -22.53 -26.04 7.51
CA LYS A 234 -23.54 -26.75 8.32
C LYS A 234 -24.94 -26.61 7.75
N ILE A 235 -25.32 -25.43 7.28
CA ILE A 235 -26.60 -25.17 6.60
C ILE A 235 -26.69 -26.03 5.33
N GLY A 236 -25.67 -26.00 4.46
CA GLY A 236 -25.65 -26.83 3.24
C GLY A 236 -25.73 -28.33 3.53
N LEU A 237 -25.09 -28.81 4.60
CA LEU A 237 -25.18 -30.20 5.05
C LEU A 237 -26.58 -30.54 5.58
N TYR A 238 -27.21 -29.64 6.34
CA TYR A 238 -28.57 -29.83 6.86
C TYR A 238 -29.59 -29.87 5.71
N THR A 239 -29.49 -28.96 4.74
CA THR A 239 -30.33 -28.97 3.53
C THR A 239 -30.19 -30.28 2.76
N ARG A 240 -28.96 -30.80 2.61
CA ARG A 240 -28.71 -32.09 1.95
C ARG A 240 -29.28 -33.27 2.76
N HIS A 241 -29.18 -33.23 4.09
CA HIS A 241 -29.71 -34.27 4.97
C HIS A 241 -31.25 -34.29 4.96
N ASP A 242 -31.88 -33.12 5.03
CA ASP A 242 -33.34 -32.95 4.98
C ASP A 242 -33.91 -33.41 3.63
N LEU A 243 -33.23 -33.08 2.53
CA LEU A 243 -33.55 -33.62 1.20
C LEU A 243 -33.49 -35.15 1.19
N MET A 244 -32.47 -35.74 1.81
CA MET A 244 -32.32 -37.20 1.90
C MET A 244 -33.40 -37.87 2.74
N LEU A 245 -33.79 -37.25 3.85
CA LEU A 245 -34.87 -37.73 4.72
C LEU A 245 -36.22 -37.67 3.98
N ARG A 246 -36.47 -36.59 3.24
CA ARG A 246 -37.70 -36.40 2.45
C ARG A 246 -37.82 -37.39 1.28
N ILE A 247 -36.70 -37.71 0.63
CA ILE A 247 -36.63 -38.77 -0.39
C ILE A 247 -36.96 -40.13 0.24
N LYS A 248 -36.41 -40.43 1.43
CA LYS A 248 -36.66 -41.70 2.13
C LYS A 248 -38.12 -41.83 2.60
N SER A 249 -38.75 -40.75 3.07
CA SER A 249 -40.16 -40.77 3.48
C SER A 249 -41.14 -40.79 2.30
N SER A 250 -40.77 -40.27 1.13
CA SER A 250 -41.56 -40.44 -0.11
C SER A 250 -41.48 -41.85 -0.73
N GLY A 251 -40.60 -42.72 -0.20
CA GLY A 251 -40.42 -44.10 -0.66
C GLY A 251 -41.42 -45.11 -0.07
N THR A 252 -42.25 -44.70 0.88
CA THR A 252 -43.23 -45.58 1.54
C THR A 252 -44.56 -44.84 1.72
N GLU A 253 -45.35 -44.75 0.66
CA GLU A 253 -46.82 -44.78 0.69
C GLU A 253 -47.38 -44.35 -0.67
N SER A 254 -48.14 -45.25 -1.29
CA SER A 254 -48.99 -44.97 -2.43
C SER A 254 -50.43 -45.12 -1.99
N THR A 255 -51.10 -44.03 -1.59
CA THR A 255 -52.56 -43.86 -1.78
C THR A 255 -53.04 -42.44 -1.43
N SER A 256 -53.54 -41.73 -2.45
CA SER A 256 -54.74 -40.88 -2.45
C SER A 256 -55.15 -40.12 -1.17
N SER A 257 -54.99 -38.80 -1.16
CA SER A 257 -56.12 -37.85 -1.25
C SER A 257 -55.65 -36.39 -1.09
N ASN A 258 -56.37 -35.50 -1.77
CA ASN A 258 -56.11 -34.07 -1.91
C ASN A 258 -56.04 -33.32 -0.58
N THR A 259 -54.98 -32.54 -0.37
CA THR A 259 -55.04 -31.25 0.35
C THR A 259 -54.07 -30.29 -0.32
N GLU A 260 -54.63 -29.22 -0.87
CA GLU A 260 -53.93 -28.05 -1.40
C GLU A 260 -53.00 -27.44 -0.33
N LEU A 261 -51.71 -27.32 -0.65
CA LEU A 261 -50.83 -26.19 -0.36
C LEU A 261 -49.48 -26.44 -1.08
N ASN A 262 -49.23 -25.66 -2.12
CA ASN A 262 -48.07 -25.72 -3.02
C ASN A 262 -46.74 -25.39 -2.31
N PRO A 263 -45.70 -26.23 -2.51
CA PRO A 263 -44.39 -25.70 -2.88
C PRO A 263 -43.65 -26.66 -3.85
N VAL A 264 -43.94 -26.60 -5.15
CA VAL A 264 -43.33 -27.52 -6.16
C VAL A 264 -42.34 -26.81 -7.12
N GLU A 265 -42.13 -25.49 -7.00
CA GLU A 265 -41.39 -24.75 -8.02
C GLU A 265 -39.85 -24.91 -8.12
N PRO A 266 -39.07 -25.34 -7.10
CA PRO A 266 -37.61 -25.46 -7.27
C PRO A 266 -37.16 -26.85 -7.77
N ILE A 267 -37.95 -27.92 -7.59
CA ILE A 267 -37.54 -29.29 -7.91
C ILE A 267 -37.71 -29.61 -9.40
N PHE A 268 -38.76 -29.07 -10.04
CA PHE A 268 -39.01 -29.31 -11.46
C PHE A 268 -38.01 -28.57 -12.37
N ARG A 269 -37.51 -27.40 -11.94
CA ARG A 269 -36.58 -26.57 -12.71
C ARG A 269 -35.23 -27.27 -12.91
N ILE A 270 -34.66 -27.84 -11.83
CA ILE A 270 -33.37 -28.54 -11.86
C ILE A 270 -33.42 -29.78 -12.76
N SER A 271 -34.49 -30.57 -12.67
CA SER A 271 -34.63 -31.78 -13.50
C SER A 271 -34.91 -31.48 -14.99
N LEU A 272 -35.56 -30.35 -15.29
CA LEU A 272 -35.76 -29.87 -16.67
C LEU A 272 -34.48 -29.31 -17.29
N GLU A 273 -33.68 -28.58 -16.51
CA GLU A 273 -32.36 -28.11 -16.92
C GLU A 273 -31.47 -29.33 -17.25
N GLU A 274 -31.37 -30.30 -16.35
CA GLU A 274 -30.54 -31.50 -16.53
C GLU A 274 -30.91 -32.32 -17.77
N LYS A 275 -32.20 -32.45 -18.09
CA LYS A 275 -32.65 -33.12 -19.33
C LYS A 275 -32.26 -32.35 -20.59
N LYS A 276 -32.35 -31.03 -20.59
CA LYS A 276 -31.90 -30.18 -21.71
C LYS A 276 -30.39 -30.25 -21.89
N TYR A 277 -29.62 -30.30 -20.79
CA TYR A 277 -28.17 -30.49 -20.84
C TYR A 277 -27.78 -31.83 -21.45
N HIS A 278 -28.44 -32.92 -21.07
CA HIS A 278 -28.17 -34.24 -21.66
C HIS A 278 -28.58 -34.34 -23.14
N GLU A 279 -29.69 -33.70 -23.52
CA GLU A 279 -30.12 -33.66 -24.92
C GLU A 279 -29.13 -32.85 -25.80
N ALA A 280 -28.63 -31.73 -25.28
CA ALA A 280 -27.59 -30.93 -25.94
C ALA A 280 -26.25 -31.69 -26.04
N GLU A 281 -25.86 -32.43 -25.00
CA GLU A 281 -24.64 -33.23 -24.99
C GLU A 281 -24.68 -34.35 -26.05
N GLU A 282 -25.82 -35.02 -26.20
CA GLU A 282 -26.01 -36.04 -27.24
C GLU A 282 -25.98 -35.43 -28.65
N GLN A 283 -26.55 -34.25 -28.87
CA GLN A 283 -26.46 -33.54 -30.15
C GLN A 283 -25.01 -33.18 -30.50
N ILE A 284 -24.23 -32.70 -29.53
CA ILE A 284 -22.81 -32.38 -29.71
C ILE A 284 -22.01 -33.65 -30.01
N ARG A 285 -22.31 -34.77 -29.33
CA ARG A 285 -21.66 -36.06 -29.56
C ARG A 285 -21.92 -36.59 -30.98
N ILE A 286 -23.15 -36.46 -31.48
CA ILE A 286 -23.52 -36.84 -32.86
C ILE A 286 -22.80 -35.95 -33.86
N LEU A 287 -22.78 -34.63 -33.63
CA LEU A 287 -22.11 -33.67 -34.51
C LEU A 287 -20.60 -33.93 -34.58
N ALA A 288 -19.95 -34.21 -33.44
CA ALA A 288 -18.55 -34.56 -33.37
C ALA A 288 -18.21 -35.89 -34.06
N LYS A 289 -19.13 -36.87 -34.05
CA LYS A 289 -18.97 -38.12 -34.83
C LYS A 289 -19.08 -37.86 -36.33
N LYS A 290 -20.05 -37.04 -36.76
CA LYS A 290 -20.23 -36.64 -38.17
C LYS A 290 -19.03 -35.85 -38.70
N ALA A 291 -18.54 -34.88 -37.92
CA ALA A 291 -17.37 -34.08 -38.26
C ALA A 291 -16.09 -34.93 -38.37
N ARG A 292 -15.87 -35.87 -37.44
CA ARG A 292 -14.77 -36.83 -37.54
C ARG A 292 -14.85 -37.72 -38.79
N GLY A 293 -16.06 -38.15 -39.16
CA GLY A 293 -16.29 -38.89 -40.42
C GLY A 293 -15.93 -38.07 -41.66
N GLN A 294 -16.38 -36.81 -41.72
CA GLN A 294 -16.06 -35.89 -42.82
C GLN A 294 -14.58 -35.57 -42.89
N HIS A 295 -13.94 -35.32 -41.74
CA HIS A 295 -12.50 -35.08 -41.67
C HIS A 295 -11.70 -36.29 -42.16
N LYS A 296 -12.12 -37.52 -41.80
CA LYS A 296 -11.48 -38.75 -42.29
C LYS A 296 -11.64 -38.94 -43.80
N ILE A 297 -12.79 -38.57 -44.38
CA ILE A 297 -12.99 -38.59 -45.84
C ILE A 297 -12.16 -37.50 -46.53
N TYR A 298 -12.09 -36.32 -45.93
CA TYR A 298 -11.32 -35.20 -46.47
C TYR A 298 -9.82 -35.51 -46.48
N THR A 299 -9.27 -36.03 -45.38
CA THR A 299 -7.85 -36.39 -45.30
C THR A 299 -7.48 -37.48 -46.29
N LEU A 300 -8.32 -38.50 -46.50
CA LEU A 300 -8.08 -39.53 -47.51
C LEU A 300 -8.09 -38.96 -48.94
N LYS A 301 -8.92 -37.94 -49.22
CA LYS A 301 -8.90 -37.23 -50.51
C LYS A 301 -7.68 -36.33 -50.67
N THR A 302 -7.24 -35.65 -49.59
CA THR A 302 -6.07 -34.76 -49.65
C THR A 302 -4.76 -35.54 -49.72
N THR A 303 -4.64 -36.68 -49.05
CA THR A 303 -3.45 -37.53 -49.19
C THR A 303 -3.36 -38.14 -50.58
N SER A 304 -4.49 -38.51 -51.20
CA SER A 304 -4.54 -38.91 -52.61
C SER A 304 -4.10 -37.77 -53.54
N ALA A 305 -4.60 -36.55 -53.34
CA ALA A 305 -4.25 -35.39 -54.17
C ALA A 305 -2.80 -34.91 -53.96
N LEU A 306 -2.23 -35.08 -52.77
CA LEU A 306 -0.82 -34.81 -52.50
C LEU A 306 0.09 -35.85 -53.15
N PHE A 307 -0.29 -37.12 -53.16
CA PHE A 307 0.48 -38.16 -53.85
C PHE A 307 0.54 -37.95 -55.37
N ASP A 308 -0.52 -37.45 -56.00
CA ASP A 308 -0.50 -37.08 -57.42
C ASP A 308 0.39 -35.84 -57.69
N LYS A 309 0.52 -34.93 -56.72
CA LYS A 309 1.31 -33.70 -56.85
C LYS A 309 2.82 -33.89 -56.65
N PHE A 310 3.24 -34.99 -56.02
CA PHE A 310 4.65 -35.38 -55.88
C PHE A 310 5.18 -36.23 -57.06
N ARG A 311 4.37 -36.44 -58.10
CA ARG A 311 4.79 -37.16 -59.31
C ARG A 311 4.82 -36.21 -60.52
N SER A 312 5.90 -35.44 -60.69
CA SER A 312 6.22 -34.69 -61.91
C SER A 312 7.65 -34.11 -61.85
N PRO A 313 8.32 -33.83 -62.97
CA PRO A 313 9.16 -34.81 -63.68
C PRO A 313 10.61 -34.29 -63.80
N GLU A 314 11.57 -34.95 -63.16
CA GLU A 314 12.97 -34.76 -63.54
C GLU A 314 13.34 -35.77 -64.63
N ASN A 315 13.46 -35.28 -65.86
CA ASN A 315 14.25 -35.96 -66.88
C ASN A 315 14.89 -34.93 -67.84
N ASN A 316 16.19 -34.75 -67.61
CA ASN A 316 17.28 -34.65 -68.58
C ASN A 316 17.36 -33.43 -69.51
N GLY A 317 18.28 -32.53 -69.14
CA GLY A 317 19.00 -31.68 -70.08
C GLY A 317 20.51 -31.69 -69.77
N PHE A 318 21.20 -32.78 -70.14
CA PHE A 318 22.64 -32.79 -70.43
C PHE A 318 23.02 -34.07 -71.19
N SER A 319 23.42 -33.93 -72.47
CA SER A 319 24.42 -34.75 -73.17
C SER A 319 24.75 -34.10 -74.51
N ASP A 320 26.05 -33.82 -74.66
CA ASP A 320 26.91 -33.48 -75.82
C ASP A 320 26.56 -32.33 -76.79
#